data_AF-A0A4Q3Z0G3-F1
#
_entry.id   AF-A0A4Q3Z0G3-F1
#
_cell.length_a   1.000
_cell.length_b   1.000
_cell.length_c   1.000
_cell.angle_alpha   90.00
_cell.angle_beta   90.00
_cell.angle_gamma   90.00
#
_symmetry.space_group_name_H-M   'P 1'
#
loop_
_entity.id
_entity.type
_entity.pdbx_description
1 polymer ?
#
loop_
_entity_poly.entity_id
_entity_poly.type
_entity_poly.pdbx_seq_one_letter_code
_entity_poly.pdbx_strand_id
1 'polypeptide(L)'
;MGLQEMQMTLFHAPRALTVRSAAIPEVAGAPALVPLKLQGREGVNSLFEYRLILQTPDAYNFKAGEGANFDLGAFIGLELTCGIELEGHGSFVPGMPGGVGANQGAGEREIS
;
A
#
# COMPACT_ATOMS: atom_id res chain seq x y z
N MET A 1 27.45 -0.32 -24.98
CA MET A 1 26.51 0.79 -25.22
C MET A 1 25.10 0.22 -25.12
N GLY A 2 24.62 0.03 -23.89
CA GLY A 2 23.26 -0.41 -23.61
C GLY A 2 22.71 0.60 -22.61
N LEU A 3 21.73 1.37 -23.05
CA LEU A 3 20.98 2.28 -22.19
C LEU A 3 20.27 1.41 -21.17
N GLN A 4 20.81 1.38 -19.94
CA GLN A 4 20.09 0.85 -18.80
C GLN A 4 18.91 1.80 -18.61
N GLU A 5 17.71 1.38 -18.98
CA GLU A 5 16.49 2.11 -18.64
C GLU A 5 16.54 2.38 -17.13
N MET A 6 16.79 3.63 -16.74
CA MET A 6 16.52 4.08 -15.38
C MET A 6 15.01 3.94 -15.21
N GLN A 7 14.58 2.81 -14.66
CA GLN A 7 13.22 2.67 -14.17
C GLN A 7 13.02 3.82 -13.18
N MET A 8 12.27 4.84 -13.60
CA MET A 8 11.65 5.79 -12.69
C MET A 8 10.60 4.98 -11.93
N THR A 9 11.04 4.32 -10.86
CA THR A 9 10.14 3.75 -9.88
C THR A 9 9.44 4.93 -9.22
N LEU A 10 8.18 5.14 -9.63
CA LEU A 10 7.31 6.17 -9.05
C LEU A 10 7.18 5.91 -7.54
N PHE A 11 6.83 4.67 -7.19
CA PHE A 11 6.66 4.23 -5.80
C PHE A 11 7.88 3.46 -5.28
N HIS A 12 8.17 3.60 -3.97
CA HIS A 12 9.14 2.77 -3.24
C HIS A 12 8.54 1.39 -2.92
N ALA A 13 7.23 1.33 -2.70
CA ALA A 13 6.51 0.08 -2.54
C ALA A 13 6.20 -0.57 -3.90
N PRO A 14 6.04 -1.92 -3.96
CA PRO A 14 5.60 -2.59 -5.18
C PRO A 14 4.20 -2.14 -5.63
N ARG A 15 3.44 -1.49 -4.75
CA ARG A 15 2.08 -0.99 -4.98
C ARG A 15 1.89 0.28 -4.17
N ALA A 16 1.16 1.25 -4.73
CA ALA A 16 0.82 2.49 -4.03
C ALA A 16 -0.07 2.28 -2.79
N LEU A 17 -0.83 1.18 -2.73
CA LEU A 17 -1.65 0.81 -1.56
C LEU A 17 -1.02 -0.40 -0.87
N THR A 18 -0.74 -0.27 0.42
CA THR A 18 -0.25 -1.33 1.29
C THR A 18 -1.18 -1.53 2.48
N VAL A 19 -1.13 -2.71 3.09
CA VAL A 19 -1.93 -3.07 4.26
C VAL A 19 -1.08 -3.83 5.26
N ARG A 20 -1.26 -3.54 6.55
CA ARG A 20 -0.60 -4.22 7.66
C ARG A 20 -1.62 -4.48 8.76
N SER A 21 -1.59 -5.68 9.33
CA SER A 21 -2.40 -6.04 10.50
C SER A 21 -1.79 -7.28 11.13
N ALA A 22 -1.92 -7.43 12.45
CA ALA A 22 -1.55 -8.66 13.14
C ALA A 22 -2.36 -9.88 12.69
N ALA A 23 -3.54 -9.66 12.08
CA ALA A 23 -4.41 -10.72 11.56
C ALA A 23 -3.94 -11.29 10.21
N ILE A 24 -3.11 -10.57 9.46
CA ILE A 24 -2.68 -10.99 8.12
C ILE A 24 -1.45 -11.87 8.26
N PRO A 25 -1.56 -13.19 7.99
CA PRO A 25 -0.39 -14.06 8.07
C PRO A 25 0.56 -13.80 6.90
N GLU A 26 1.85 -14.03 7.16
CA GLU A 26 2.84 -14.12 6.10
C GLU A 26 2.97 -15.57 5.64
N VAL A 27 2.87 -15.79 4.34
CA VAL A 27 3.11 -17.09 3.69
C VAL A 27 4.33 -16.92 2.80
N ALA A 28 5.32 -17.81 2.94
CA ALA A 28 6.56 -17.79 2.16
C ALA A 28 7.30 -16.42 2.12
N GLY A 29 7.25 -15.66 3.21
CA GLY A 29 7.90 -14.34 3.33
C GLY A 29 7.18 -13.18 2.65
N ALA A 30 5.91 -13.37 2.27
CA ALA A 30 5.04 -12.33 1.72
C ALA A 30 3.67 -12.34 2.42
N PRO A 31 2.98 -11.19 2.50
CA PRO A 31 1.64 -11.15 3.06
C PRO A 31 0.69 -12.04 2.24
N ALA A 32 -0.09 -12.86 2.94
CA ALA A 32 -1.00 -13.81 2.31
C ALA A 32 -2.20 -13.14 1.61
N LEU A 33 -2.42 -11.85 1.88
CA LEU A 33 -3.45 -11.03 1.28
C LEU A 33 -2.82 -9.76 0.71
N VAL A 34 -3.25 -9.38 -0.50
CA VAL A 34 -2.86 -8.12 -1.14
C VAL A 34 -4.06 -7.19 -1.28
N PRO A 35 -3.87 -5.88 -1.09
CA PRO A 35 -4.95 -4.92 -1.26
C PRO A 35 -5.26 -4.69 -2.73
N LEU A 36 -6.56 -4.69 -3.06
CA LEU A 36 -7.07 -4.39 -4.41
C LEU A 36 -7.71 -3.01 -4.47
N LYS A 37 -8.48 -2.66 -3.44
CA LYS A 37 -9.28 -1.43 -3.44
C LYS A 37 -9.51 -0.95 -2.03
N LEU A 38 -9.36 0.35 -1.84
CA LEU A 38 -9.77 1.05 -0.63
C LEU A 38 -10.80 2.12 -1.03
N GLN A 39 -11.92 2.15 -0.33
CA GLN A 39 -12.97 3.14 -0.52
C GLN A 39 -13.52 3.54 0.84
N GLY A 40 -13.72 4.83 1.10
CA GLY A 40 -14.31 5.25 2.36
C GLY A 40 -14.82 6.67 2.33
N ARG A 41 -15.37 7.07 3.46
CA ARG A 41 -15.87 8.42 3.73
C ARG A 41 -15.23 8.94 4.99
N GLU A 42 -14.86 10.21 4.96
CA GLU A 42 -14.29 10.94 6.07
C GLU A 42 -14.95 12.32 6.12
N GLY A 43 -15.15 12.85 7.33
CA GLY A 43 -15.76 14.16 7.53
C GLY A 43 -15.27 14.77 8.84
N VAL A 44 -15.23 16.10 8.89
CA VAL A 44 -14.81 16.82 10.09
C VAL A 44 -15.74 16.46 11.25
N ASN A 45 -15.16 16.10 12.40
CA ASN A 45 -15.88 15.71 13.61
C ASN A 45 -16.83 14.50 13.43
N SER A 46 -16.59 13.66 12.42
CA SER A 46 -17.36 12.45 12.17
C SER A 46 -16.47 11.22 12.23
N LEU A 47 -17.04 10.08 12.64
CA LEU A 47 -16.36 8.80 12.47
C LEU A 47 -16.17 8.51 10.98
N PHE A 48 -14.97 8.08 10.61
CA PHE A 48 -14.69 7.62 9.26
C PHE A 48 -15.15 6.18 9.08
N GLU A 49 -15.40 5.81 7.82
CA GLU A 49 -15.73 4.44 7.45
C GLU A 49 -14.96 4.09 6.18
N TYR A 50 -14.22 2.99 6.22
CA TYR A 50 -13.49 2.45 5.09
C TYR A 50 -13.90 1.01 4.80
N ARG A 51 -14.00 0.71 3.51
CA ARG A 51 -14.12 -0.62 2.93
C ARG A 51 -12.84 -0.93 2.18
N LEU A 52 -12.10 -1.90 2.70
CA LEU A 52 -10.92 -2.46 2.08
C LEU A 52 -11.28 -3.81 1.44
N ILE A 53 -10.89 -3.99 0.18
CA ILE A 53 -11.00 -5.26 -0.54
C ILE A 53 -9.61 -5.87 -0.64
N LEU A 54 -9.47 -7.06 -0.07
CA LEU A 54 -8.25 -7.87 -0.11
C LEU A 54 -8.47 -9.08 -1.02
N GLN A 55 -7.39 -9.55 -1.63
CA GLN A 55 -7.39 -10.76 -2.44
C GLN A 55 -6.16 -11.59 -2.12
N THR A 56 -6.32 -12.91 -2.17
CA THR A 56 -5.19 -13.85 -2.16
C THR A 56 -4.36 -13.65 -3.43
N PRO A 57 -3.04 -13.39 -3.33
CA PRO A 57 -2.19 -13.22 -4.50
C PRO A 57 -2.32 -14.39 -5.48
N ASP A 58 -2.31 -14.08 -6.79
CA ASP A 58 -2.46 -15.11 -7.84
C ASP A 58 -1.36 -16.18 -7.79
N ALA A 59 -0.18 -15.85 -7.27
CA ALA A 59 0.91 -16.80 -7.01
C ALA A 59 0.47 -17.96 -6.09
N TYR A 60 -0.53 -17.75 -5.25
CA TYR A 60 -1.10 -18.75 -4.35
C TYR A 60 -2.35 -19.45 -4.92
N ASN A 61 -2.82 -19.11 -6.13
CA ASN A 61 -3.96 -19.81 -6.75
C ASN A 61 -3.70 -21.32 -6.95
N PHE A 62 -2.44 -21.73 -7.16
CA PHE A 62 -2.07 -23.14 -7.25
C PHE A 62 -2.22 -23.90 -5.92
N LYS A 63 -2.29 -23.19 -4.79
CA LYS A 63 -2.58 -23.70 -3.45
C LYS A 63 -3.97 -23.21 -2.98
N ALA A 64 -4.97 -23.30 -3.84
CA ALA A 64 -6.32 -22.77 -3.59
C ALA A 64 -6.93 -23.15 -2.22
N GLY A 65 -6.57 -24.31 -1.65
CA GLY A 65 -7.01 -24.72 -0.31
C GLY A 65 -6.32 -24.00 0.85
N GLU A 66 -5.05 -23.64 0.72
CA GLU A 66 -4.28 -22.93 1.76
C GLU A 66 -4.42 -21.41 1.62
N GLY A 67 -4.50 -20.92 0.38
CA GLY A 67 -4.61 -19.50 0.07
C GLY A 67 -5.97 -18.87 0.38
N ALA A 68 -6.98 -19.66 0.75
CA ALA A 68 -8.32 -19.16 1.13
C ALA A 68 -8.71 -19.52 2.58
N ASN A 69 -7.87 -20.29 3.29
CA ASN A 69 -8.16 -20.75 4.65
C ASN A 69 -7.73 -19.71 5.70
N PHE A 70 -8.31 -18.52 5.63
CA PHE A 70 -8.09 -17.47 6.61
C PHE A 70 -9.15 -17.52 7.70
N ASP A 71 -8.70 -17.45 8.96
CA ASP A 71 -9.62 -17.22 10.07
C ASP A 71 -10.10 -15.77 10.04
N LEU A 72 -11.19 -15.52 9.32
CA LEU A 72 -11.81 -14.19 9.21
C LEU A 72 -12.32 -13.68 10.57
N GLY A 73 -12.56 -14.56 11.53
CA GLY A 73 -12.93 -14.19 12.89
C GLY A 73 -11.79 -13.49 13.62
N ALA A 74 -10.55 -13.93 13.39
CA ALA A 74 -9.35 -13.32 13.96
C ALA A 74 -9.14 -11.86 13.50
N PHE A 75 -9.72 -11.45 12.37
CA PHE A 75 -9.63 -10.06 11.89
C PHE A 75 -10.54 -9.11 12.67
N ILE A 76 -11.55 -9.62 13.38
CA ILE A 76 -12.54 -8.77 14.06
C ILE A 76 -11.93 -8.18 15.33
N GLY A 77 -11.97 -6.86 15.45
CA GLY A 77 -11.48 -6.15 16.63
C GLY A 77 -9.97 -5.95 16.69
N LEU A 78 -9.24 -6.35 15.63
CA LEU A 78 -7.84 -6.02 15.45
C LEU A 78 -7.68 -4.78 14.59
N GLU A 79 -6.67 -3.97 14.92
CA GLU A 79 -6.28 -2.81 14.12
C GLU A 79 -5.77 -3.26 12.75
N LEU A 80 -6.10 -2.47 11.74
CA LEU A 80 -5.63 -2.64 10.38
C LEU A 80 -5.18 -1.29 9.85
N THR A 81 -3.93 -1.24 9.42
CA THR A 81 -3.29 -0.03 8.91
C THR A 81 -3.19 -0.10 7.39
N CYS A 82 -3.75 0.89 6.70
CA CYS A 82 -3.57 1.09 5.26
C CYS A 82 -2.56 2.21 5.01
N GLY A 83 -1.51 1.93 4.22
CA GLY A 83 -0.56 2.93 3.73
C GLY A 83 -0.86 3.27 2.27
N ILE A 84 -0.99 4.55 1.97
CA ILE A 84 -1.14 5.07 0.60
C ILE A 84 0.08 5.92 0.28
N GLU A 85 0.93 5.43 -0.60
CA GLU A 85 2.09 6.16 -1.08
C GLU A 85 1.62 7.27 -2.05
N LEU A 86 2.03 8.50 -1.75
CA LEU A 86 1.72 9.71 -2.49
C LEU A 86 2.95 10.14 -3.27
N GLU A 87 2.79 10.24 -4.57
CA GLU A 87 3.81 10.79 -5.46
C GLU A 87 3.95 12.29 -5.27
N GLY A 88 5.19 12.76 -5.20
CA GLY A 88 5.50 14.18 -5.17
C GLY A 88 5.61 14.78 -6.57
N HIS A 89 5.41 16.09 -6.65
CA HIS A 89 5.59 16.83 -7.89
C HIS A 89 7.01 17.41 -8.01
N GLY A 90 7.57 17.30 -9.22
CA GLY A 90 8.80 17.96 -9.63
C GLY A 90 10.06 17.11 -9.41
N SER A 91 11.11 17.40 -10.21
CA SER A 91 12.39 16.71 -10.17
C SER A 91 13.48 17.61 -9.57
N PHE A 92 14.49 16.98 -8.97
CA PHE A 92 15.62 17.73 -8.44
C PHE A 92 16.38 18.48 -9.55
N VAL A 93 16.52 19.79 -9.37
CA VAL A 93 17.33 20.66 -10.23
C VAL A 93 18.55 21.13 -9.43
N PRO A 94 19.78 20.67 -9.77
CA PRO A 94 20.99 21.11 -9.09
C PRO A 94 21.16 22.64 -9.14
N GLY A 95 21.49 23.25 -8.00
CA GLY A 95 21.75 24.68 -7.89
C GLY A 95 20.52 25.56 -7.65
N MET A 96 19.32 25.00 -7.58
CA MET A 96 18.11 25.74 -7.22
C MET A 96 18.05 25.99 -5.70
N PRO A 97 18.00 27.24 -5.23
CA PRO A 97 17.92 27.55 -3.79
C PRO A 97 16.56 27.14 -3.20
N GLY A 98 16.56 26.64 -1.96
CA GLY A 98 15.34 26.49 -1.14
C GLY A 98 14.62 25.14 -1.18
N GLY A 99 15.18 24.10 -1.82
CA GLY A 99 14.53 22.76 -1.88
C GLY A 99 13.18 22.75 -2.62
N VAL A 100 12.81 23.87 -3.23
CA VAL A 100 11.61 24.05 -4.04
C VAL A 100 11.87 23.43 -5.40
N GLY A 101 11.13 22.36 -5.72
CA GLY A 101 11.12 21.78 -7.07
C GLY A 101 11.21 20.27 -7.15
N ALA A 102 11.60 19.57 -6.08
CA ALA A 102 11.71 18.10 -6.09
C ALA A 102 10.69 17.46 -5.13
N ASN A 103 9.91 16.51 -5.63
CA ASN A 103 9.04 15.62 -4.85
C ASN A 103 8.12 16.34 -3.85
N GLN A 104 7.61 17.53 -4.19
CA GLN A 104 6.72 18.27 -3.30
C GLN A 104 5.37 17.56 -3.17
N GLY A 105 4.96 17.29 -1.94
CA GLY A 105 3.74 16.50 -1.67
C GLY A 105 3.95 14.99 -1.67
N ALA A 106 5.20 14.51 -1.81
CA ALA A 106 5.51 13.10 -1.59
C ALA A 106 5.32 12.71 -0.12
N GLY A 107 4.91 11.46 0.11
CA GLY A 107 4.80 10.90 1.47
C GLY A 107 3.93 9.65 1.51
N GLU A 108 3.59 9.22 2.71
CA GLU A 108 2.65 8.12 2.93
C GLU A 108 1.48 8.63 3.76
N ARG A 109 0.25 8.43 3.26
CA ARG A 109 -0.96 8.63 4.06
C ARG A 109 -1.31 7.32 4.73
N GLU A 110 -1.32 7.35 6.05
CA GLU A 110 -1.75 6.23 6.88
C GLU A 110 -3.22 6.36 7.27
N ILE A 111 -3.92 5.22 7.37
CA ILE A 111 -5.27 5.10 7.91
C ILE A 111 -5.29 3.89 8.84
N SER A 112 -5.72 4.07 10.10
CA SER A 112 -5.91 3.00 11.09
C SER A 112 -7.19 3.14 11.87
#